data_AF-A0A914LPK3-F1
#
_entry.id   AF-A0A914LPK3-F1
#
_cell.length_a   1.000
_cell.length_b   1.000
_cell.length_c   1.000
_cell.angle_alpha   90.00
_cell.angle_beta   90.00
_cell.angle_gamma   90.00
#
_symmetry.space_group_name_H-M   'P 1'
#
loop_
_entity.id
_entity.type
_entity.pdbx_description
1 polymer ?
#
loop_
_entity_poly.entity_id
_entity_poly.type
_entity_poly.pdbx_seq_one_letter_code
_entity_poly.pdbx_strand_id
1 'polypeptide(L)'
;MTSRNEGCLLQVELTSKHAWYLTDRGVFVQMFLPASGMGYWYRTQDDDELDIFVQLTASDEAVWVLNNFGMVAARVGLRRCPMGVDWAYLDNQPKKFVSISIYKRIGFGLDNQGVIWLINGVGLESPFGVDNWFNCSPLQVNSIPKMSPINEWRLSVGSIGIFVNVGTALIYLPEPFIDSERDADKEILLSKAREMPERTLSGGSATSWCEMGK
;
A
#
# COMPACT_ATOMS: atom_id res chain seq x y z
N MET A 1 -14.53 -21.83 -0.25
CA MET A 1 -15.00 -22.81 0.75
C MET A 1 -14.39 -22.34 2.06
N THR A 2 -15.07 -21.48 2.81
CA THR A 2 -14.57 -21.07 4.13
C THR A 2 -14.93 -22.18 5.11
N SER A 3 -13.94 -22.78 5.76
CA SER A 3 -14.23 -23.72 6.85
C SER A 3 -14.94 -22.95 7.98
N ARG A 4 -15.78 -23.61 8.79
CA ARG A 4 -16.54 -22.98 9.89
C ARG A 4 -15.68 -22.21 10.89
N ASN A 5 -14.35 -22.38 10.87
CA ASN A 5 -13.41 -21.78 11.80
C ASN A 5 -12.76 -20.48 11.28
N GLU A 6 -12.99 -20.09 10.03
CA GLU A 6 -12.36 -18.92 9.39
C GLU A 6 -13.19 -17.64 9.50
N GLY A 7 -14.47 -17.75 9.86
CA GLY A 7 -15.33 -16.58 9.96
C GLY A 7 -15.78 -15.99 8.62
N CYS A 8 -16.34 -14.78 8.68
CA CYS A 8 -16.78 -14.01 7.52
C CYS A 8 -15.63 -13.17 6.99
N LEU A 9 -15.41 -13.22 5.67
CA LEU A 9 -14.40 -12.41 5.00
C LEU A 9 -14.81 -10.93 4.97
N LEU A 10 -13.94 -10.05 5.46
CA LEU A 10 -14.14 -8.59 5.50
C LEU A 10 -13.30 -7.88 4.43
N GLN A 11 -12.03 -8.26 4.26
CA GLN A 11 -11.11 -7.65 3.30
C GLN A 11 -10.06 -8.66 2.82
N VAL A 12 -9.56 -8.46 1.60
CA VAL A 12 -8.43 -9.21 1.04
C VAL A 12 -7.39 -8.22 0.52
N GLU A 13 -6.13 -8.47 0.83
CA GLU A 13 -4.98 -7.72 0.33
C GLU A 13 -4.02 -8.67 -0.38
N LEU A 14 -3.63 -8.33 -1.61
CA LEU A 14 -2.79 -9.17 -2.45
C LEU A 14 -1.38 -8.60 -2.53
N THR A 15 -0.42 -9.50 -2.37
CA THR A 15 1.00 -9.26 -2.64
C THR A 15 1.43 -10.13 -3.82
N SER A 16 2.67 -9.99 -4.29
CA SER A 16 3.20 -10.82 -5.38
C SER A 16 3.22 -12.32 -5.06
N LYS A 17 3.25 -12.70 -3.78
CA LYS A 17 3.45 -14.10 -3.32
C LYS A 17 2.45 -14.60 -2.27
N HIS A 18 1.61 -13.71 -1.74
CA HIS A 18 0.72 -14.02 -0.61
C HIS A 18 -0.60 -13.27 -0.77
N ALA A 19 -1.66 -13.86 -0.22
CA ALA A 19 -2.93 -13.19 -0.01
C ALA A 19 -3.19 -13.09 1.49
N TRP A 20 -3.49 -11.89 1.96
CA TRP A 20 -3.84 -11.61 3.35
C TRP A 20 -5.34 -11.39 3.44
N TYR A 21 -5.97 -11.97 4.45
CA TYR A 21 -7.41 -11.98 4.64
C TYR A 21 -7.72 -11.42 6.02
N LEU A 22 -8.53 -10.37 6.06
CA LEU A 22 -9.16 -9.91 7.29
C LEU A 22 -10.54 -10.54 7.39
N THR A 23 -10.83 -11.17 8.51
CA THR A 23 -12.10 -11.80 8.81
C THR A 23 -12.65 -11.29 10.15
N ASP A 24 -13.91 -11.59 10.45
CA ASP A 24 -14.49 -11.35 11.79
C ASP A 24 -13.89 -12.24 12.90
N ARG A 25 -12.99 -13.18 12.55
CA ARG A 25 -12.22 -14.03 13.47
C ARG A 25 -10.73 -13.69 13.51
N GLY A 26 -10.31 -12.62 12.85
CA GLY A 26 -8.93 -12.14 12.81
C GLY A 26 -8.29 -12.27 11.43
N VAL A 27 -6.96 -12.19 11.41
CA VAL A 27 -6.18 -12.12 10.16
C VAL A 27 -5.59 -13.47 9.79
N PHE A 28 -5.69 -13.81 8.51
CA PHE A 28 -5.13 -15.01 7.91
C PHE A 28 -4.22 -14.65 6.74
N VAL A 29 -3.26 -15.52 6.46
CA VAL A 29 -2.40 -15.43 5.28
C VAL A 29 -2.41 -16.76 4.52
N GLN A 30 -2.59 -16.67 3.21
CA GLN A 30 -2.33 -17.75 2.27
C GLN A 30 -1.00 -17.48 1.57
N MET A 31 -0.03 -18.39 1.75
CA MET A 31 1.34 -18.19 1.27
C MET A 31 1.67 -18.97 0.00
N PHE A 32 2.72 -18.51 -0.70
CA PHE A 32 3.32 -19.13 -1.90
C PHE A 32 2.44 -19.14 -3.16
N LEU A 33 1.60 -18.13 -3.31
CA LEU A 33 0.76 -17.95 -4.49
C LEU A 33 1.56 -17.31 -5.66
N PRO A 34 1.26 -17.65 -6.93
CA PRO A 34 0.50 -18.82 -7.37
C PRO A 34 1.37 -20.11 -7.42
N ALA A 35 2.67 -19.99 -7.14
CA ALA A 35 3.70 -20.97 -7.49
C ALA A 35 3.52 -22.38 -6.88
N SER A 36 2.88 -22.52 -5.72
CA SER A 36 2.82 -23.81 -5.03
C SER A 36 1.66 -24.71 -5.46
N GLY A 37 0.64 -24.22 -6.17
CA GLY A 37 -0.60 -24.97 -6.49
C GLY A 37 -1.46 -25.37 -5.26
N MET A 38 -0.87 -25.35 -4.07
CA MET A 38 -1.46 -25.57 -2.76
C MET A 38 -0.95 -24.44 -1.85
N GLY A 39 -1.79 -23.43 -1.59
CA GLY A 39 -1.44 -22.34 -0.69
C GLY A 39 -1.50 -22.82 0.77
N TYR A 40 -0.50 -22.47 1.56
CA TYR A 40 -0.52 -22.72 3.01
C TYR A 40 -1.30 -21.63 3.70
N TRP A 41 -2.36 -22.01 4.42
CA TRP A 41 -3.21 -21.11 5.18
C TRP A 41 -2.78 -21.06 6.63
N TYR A 42 -2.64 -19.86 7.18
CA TYR A 42 -2.21 -19.65 8.55
C TYR A 42 -2.97 -18.48 9.18
N ARG A 43 -3.42 -18.64 10.43
CA ARG A 43 -4.02 -17.55 11.22
C ARG A 43 -2.91 -16.83 11.97
N THR A 44 -2.85 -15.51 11.83
CA THR A 44 -1.79 -14.68 12.42
C THR A 44 -2.18 -13.97 13.72
N GLN A 45 -3.41 -14.17 14.18
CA GLN A 45 -3.96 -13.57 15.39
C GLN A 45 -4.33 -14.69 16.38
N ASP A 46 -3.94 -14.54 17.64
CA ASP A 46 -4.26 -15.53 18.68
C ASP A 46 -5.75 -15.46 19.08
N ASP A 47 -6.29 -16.54 19.62
CA ASP A 47 -7.70 -16.61 20.04
C ASP A 47 -8.05 -15.69 21.20
N ASP A 48 -7.07 -15.41 22.07
CA ASP A 48 -7.23 -14.58 23.27
C ASP A 48 -6.97 -13.09 22.99
N GLU A 49 -6.67 -12.72 21.75
CA GLU A 49 -6.35 -11.33 21.37
C GLU A 49 -7.63 -10.48 21.34
N LEU A 50 -7.70 -9.49 22.23
CA LEU A 50 -8.90 -8.66 22.43
C LEU A 50 -9.11 -7.59 21.35
N ASP A 51 -8.08 -7.33 20.54
CA ASP A 51 -8.13 -6.27 19.55
C ASP A 51 -8.90 -6.71 18.30
N ILE A 52 -9.85 -5.86 17.89
CA ILE A 52 -10.67 -6.07 16.70
C ILE A 52 -10.07 -5.24 15.56
N PHE A 53 -9.47 -5.93 14.60
CA PHE A 53 -8.98 -5.30 13.38
C PHE A 53 -10.13 -5.00 12.42
N VAL A 54 -10.12 -3.80 11.84
CA VAL A 54 -11.18 -3.26 10.98
C VAL A 54 -10.70 -2.96 9.56
N GLN A 55 -9.39 -2.91 9.35
CA GLN A 55 -8.78 -2.76 8.03
C GLN A 55 -7.44 -3.48 7.99
N LEU A 56 -7.10 -3.99 6.80
CA LEU A 56 -5.82 -4.62 6.47
C LEU A 56 -5.21 -3.89 5.27
N THR A 57 -3.89 -3.80 5.18
CA THR A 57 -3.20 -3.36 3.96
C THR A 57 -1.86 -4.07 3.85
N ALA A 58 -1.47 -4.45 2.64
CA ALA A 58 -0.23 -5.18 2.43
C ALA A 58 0.55 -4.69 1.21
N SER A 59 1.88 -4.73 1.33
CA SER A 59 2.82 -4.73 0.21
C SER A 59 3.66 -5.99 0.26
N ASP A 60 4.55 -6.17 -0.72
CA ASP A 60 5.52 -7.28 -0.71
C ASP A 60 6.45 -7.27 0.51
N GLU A 61 6.58 -6.12 1.18
CA GLU A 61 7.57 -5.92 2.25
C GLU A 61 6.95 -5.61 3.62
N ALA A 62 5.64 -5.34 3.70
CA ALA A 62 5.00 -4.97 4.96
C ALA A 62 3.50 -5.28 4.95
N VAL A 63 2.94 -5.52 6.13
CA VAL A 63 1.51 -5.74 6.34
C VAL A 63 1.10 -4.96 7.56
N TRP A 64 0.08 -4.12 7.43
CA TRP A 64 -0.51 -3.36 8.52
C TRP A 64 -1.96 -3.73 8.73
N VAL A 65 -2.39 -3.61 9.98
CA VAL A 65 -3.77 -3.65 10.40
C VAL A 65 -4.12 -2.39 11.15
N LEU A 66 -5.37 -1.96 11.03
CA LEU A 66 -5.96 -0.89 11.84
C LEU A 66 -6.96 -1.53 12.79
N ASN A 67 -6.87 -1.24 14.09
CA ASN A 67 -7.90 -1.66 15.04
C ASN A 67 -9.04 -0.64 15.14
N ASN A 68 -10.14 -1.03 15.78
CA ASN A 68 -11.32 -0.18 16.03
C ASN A 68 -11.05 1.06 16.90
N PHE A 69 -9.90 1.14 17.59
CA PHE A 69 -9.46 2.31 18.35
C PHE A 69 -8.63 3.31 17.52
N GLY A 70 -8.35 2.97 16.26
CA GLY A 70 -7.55 3.78 15.34
C GLY A 70 -6.05 3.60 15.51
N MET A 71 -5.61 2.51 16.13
CA MET A 71 -4.19 2.15 16.29
C MET A 71 -3.74 1.21 15.17
N VAL A 72 -2.51 1.41 14.72
CA VAL A 72 -1.87 0.63 13.66
C VAL A 72 -0.96 -0.40 14.30
N ALA A 73 -1.14 -1.65 13.89
CA ALA A 73 -0.21 -2.72 14.17
C ALA A 73 0.44 -3.17 12.85
N ALA A 74 1.73 -3.51 12.89
CA ALA A 74 2.47 -4.04 11.76
C ALA A 74 2.90 -5.48 12.03
N ARG A 75 2.82 -6.33 11.00
CA ARG A 75 3.28 -7.71 11.10
C ARG A 75 4.81 -7.74 11.07
N VAL A 76 5.42 -8.19 12.16
CA VAL A 76 6.89 -8.25 12.29
C VAL A 76 7.43 -9.62 11.92
N GLY A 77 8.71 -9.69 11.55
CA GLY A 77 9.40 -10.96 11.25
C GLY A 77 9.19 -11.52 9.84
N LEU A 78 8.52 -10.77 8.96
CA LEU A 78 8.22 -11.18 7.57
C LEU A 78 9.47 -11.56 6.75
N ARG A 79 10.65 -11.00 7.07
CA ARG A 79 11.92 -11.40 6.41
C ARG A 79 12.31 -12.85 6.70
N ARG A 80 12.01 -13.32 7.92
CA ARG A 80 12.42 -14.66 8.38
C ARG A 80 11.40 -15.71 7.97
N CYS A 81 10.12 -15.36 7.98
CA CYS A 81 9.05 -16.27 7.63
C CYS A 81 7.88 -15.51 6.96
N PRO A 82 7.22 -16.09 5.93
CA PRO A 82 6.25 -15.33 5.15
C PRO A 82 4.95 -15.00 5.89
N MET A 83 4.60 -15.76 6.94
CA MET A 83 3.49 -15.45 7.85
C MET A 83 3.84 -14.43 8.94
N GLY A 84 5.11 -14.07 9.07
CA GLY A 84 5.61 -13.25 10.18
C GLY A 84 5.51 -13.95 11.53
N VAL A 85 5.93 -13.26 12.57
CA VAL A 85 6.00 -13.78 13.94
C VAL A 85 4.85 -13.22 14.77
N ASP A 86 4.69 -11.91 14.79
CA ASP A 86 3.76 -11.23 15.71
C ASP A 86 3.20 -9.92 15.11
N TRP A 87 2.16 -9.38 15.72
CA TRP A 87 1.68 -8.01 15.51
C TRP A 87 2.34 -7.09 16.53
N ALA A 88 3.14 -6.14 16.06
CA ALA A 88 3.66 -5.08 16.92
C ALA A 88 2.80 -3.83 16.72
N TYR A 89 2.55 -3.08 17.80
CA TYR A 89 1.93 -1.75 17.71
C TYR A 89 3.00 -0.67 17.60
N LEU A 90 2.66 0.42 16.92
CA LEU A 90 3.54 1.59 16.88
C LEU A 90 3.54 2.26 18.27
N ASP A 91 4.68 2.20 18.95
CA ASP A 91 4.88 2.91 20.22
C ASP A 91 4.60 4.41 20.03
N ASN A 92 3.74 4.97 20.89
CA ASN A 92 3.35 6.39 20.88
C ASN A 92 2.79 6.89 19.54
N GLN A 93 1.92 6.10 18.90
CA GLN A 93 1.24 6.54 17.68
C GLN A 93 0.60 7.94 17.87
N PRO A 94 1.02 8.96 17.11
CA PRO A 94 0.65 10.35 17.38
C PRO A 94 -0.78 10.71 16.97
N LYS A 95 -1.46 9.84 16.21
CA LYS A 95 -2.73 10.12 15.53
C LYS A 95 -3.65 8.90 15.62
N LYS A 96 -4.96 9.13 15.74
CA LYS A 96 -5.97 8.07 15.58
C LYS A 96 -6.37 8.00 14.12
N PHE A 97 -5.99 6.91 13.46
CA PHE A 97 -6.33 6.71 12.06
C PHE A 97 -7.73 6.12 11.90
N VAL A 98 -8.43 6.54 10.86
CA VAL A 98 -9.72 5.98 10.40
C VAL A 98 -9.52 5.09 9.18
N SER A 99 -8.43 5.27 8.43
CA SER A 99 -8.05 4.39 7.34
C SER A 99 -6.54 4.41 7.08
N ILE A 100 -6.00 3.30 6.61
CA ILE A 100 -4.58 3.12 6.28
C ILE A 100 -4.43 2.51 4.89
N SER A 101 -3.27 2.72 4.26
CA SER A 101 -2.88 2.07 3.02
C SER A 101 -1.36 2.02 2.89
N ILE A 102 -0.81 0.92 2.41
CA ILE A 102 0.61 0.84 2.02
C ILE A 102 0.67 0.79 0.50
N TYR A 103 1.53 1.62 -0.08
CA TYR A 103 1.90 1.52 -1.49
C TYR A 103 3.41 1.45 -1.62
N LYS A 104 3.91 0.32 -2.12
CA LYS A 104 5.34 -0.03 -2.16
C LYS A 104 5.96 0.07 -0.75
N ARG A 105 6.82 1.08 -0.54
CA ARG A 105 7.56 1.34 0.71
C ARG A 105 7.08 2.61 1.42
N ILE A 106 5.89 3.10 1.08
CA ILE A 106 5.29 4.28 1.69
C ILE A 106 4.01 3.85 2.38
N GLY A 107 3.92 4.15 3.67
CA GLY A 107 2.70 3.97 4.46
C GLY A 107 1.91 5.25 4.51
N PHE A 108 0.59 5.13 4.45
CA PHE A 108 -0.34 6.25 4.54
C PHE A 108 -1.37 6.00 5.62
N GLY A 109 -1.78 7.07 6.29
CA GLY A 109 -2.84 7.06 7.29
C GLY A 109 -3.74 8.28 7.16
N LEU A 110 -5.04 8.07 7.07
CA LEU A 110 -6.06 9.10 7.16
C LEU A 110 -6.52 9.19 8.62
N ASP A 111 -6.38 10.33 9.26
CA ASP A 111 -6.79 10.52 10.66
C ASP A 111 -8.26 10.95 10.80
N ASN A 112 -8.75 10.95 12.05
CA ASN A 112 -10.12 11.35 12.37
C ASN A 112 -10.41 12.86 12.20
N GLN A 113 -9.44 13.65 11.76
CA GLN A 113 -9.59 15.06 11.38
C GLN A 113 -9.61 15.23 9.85
N GLY A 114 -9.52 14.13 9.08
CA GLY A 114 -9.46 14.18 7.62
C GLY A 114 -8.07 14.52 7.07
N VAL A 115 -7.03 14.43 7.90
CA VAL A 115 -5.64 14.66 7.48
C VAL A 115 -5.03 13.35 7.02
N ILE A 116 -4.49 13.35 5.81
CA ILE A 116 -3.66 12.30 5.23
C ILE A 116 -2.20 12.53 5.65
N TRP A 117 -1.63 11.50 6.27
CA TRP A 117 -0.25 11.42 6.68
C TRP A 117 0.48 10.37 5.84
N LEU A 118 1.76 10.59 5.57
CA LEU A 118 2.64 9.61 4.93
C LEU A 118 3.89 9.35 5.77
N ILE A 119 4.44 8.14 5.65
CA ILE A 119 5.74 7.76 6.20
C ILE A 119 6.50 6.92 5.19
N ASN A 120 7.79 7.20 5.04
CA ASN A 120 8.66 6.54 4.06
C ASN A 120 9.33 5.30 4.64
N GLY A 121 9.93 4.49 3.79
CA GLY A 121 10.82 3.40 4.18
C GLY A 121 10.14 2.20 4.82
N VAL A 122 8.82 2.09 4.75
CA VAL A 122 8.05 0.93 5.22
C VAL A 122 8.57 -0.32 4.53
N GLY A 123 8.88 -1.36 5.28
CA GLY A 123 9.36 -2.63 4.73
C GLY A 123 9.80 -3.64 5.78
N LEU A 124 10.47 -4.70 5.33
CA LEU A 124 10.76 -5.90 6.13
C LEU A 124 11.56 -5.64 7.42
N GLU A 125 12.49 -4.67 7.38
CA GLU A 125 13.34 -4.27 8.53
C GLU A 125 12.76 -3.11 9.33
N SER A 126 11.88 -2.33 8.69
CA SER A 126 11.30 -1.10 9.24
C SER A 126 9.81 -1.15 9.00
N PRO A 127 9.08 -2.03 9.70
CA PRO A 127 7.68 -2.31 9.41
C PRO A 127 6.80 -1.07 9.58
N PHE A 128 7.18 -0.10 10.41
CA PHE A 128 6.47 1.17 10.57
C PHE A 128 7.02 2.31 9.69
N GLY A 129 8.03 2.05 8.87
CA GLY A 129 8.76 3.07 8.13
C GLY A 129 9.93 3.66 8.92
N VAL A 130 10.47 4.75 8.37
CA VAL A 130 11.62 5.51 8.88
C VAL A 130 11.22 6.97 9.07
N ASP A 131 11.93 7.65 9.97
CA ASP A 131 11.74 9.06 10.31
C ASP A 131 10.37 9.36 10.95
N ASN A 132 9.74 10.48 10.55
CA ASN A 132 8.48 10.97 11.11
C ASN A 132 7.36 10.89 10.08
N TRP A 133 6.12 10.91 10.57
CA TRP A 133 4.94 11.08 9.72
C TRP A 133 4.86 12.51 9.18
N PHE A 134 4.66 12.65 7.87
CA PHE A 134 4.51 13.93 7.17
C PHE A 134 3.05 14.15 6.78
N ASN A 135 2.53 15.36 7.03
CA ASN A 135 1.21 15.76 6.54
C ASN A 135 1.31 15.98 5.02
N CYS A 136 0.47 15.29 4.27
CA CYS A 136 0.40 15.41 2.81
C CYS A 136 -1.02 15.71 2.33
N SER A 137 -1.86 16.29 3.19
CA SER A 137 -3.26 16.58 2.89
C SER A 137 -3.38 17.81 2.00
N PRO A 138 -3.92 17.69 0.77
CA PRO A 138 -4.42 18.84 0.02
C PRO A 138 -5.88 19.18 0.38
N LEU A 139 -6.52 18.38 1.25
CA LEU A 139 -7.97 18.40 1.47
C LEU A 139 -8.42 19.64 2.26
N GLN A 140 -9.07 20.58 1.58
CA GLN A 140 -10.00 21.51 2.22
C GLN A 140 -11.38 20.83 2.30
N VAL A 141 -11.60 20.02 3.35
CA VAL A 141 -12.78 19.16 3.57
C VAL A 141 -14.12 19.90 3.45
N ASN A 142 -14.14 21.22 3.62
CA ASN A 142 -15.35 22.04 3.70
C ASN A 142 -16.12 22.22 2.38
N SER A 143 -15.57 21.78 1.24
CA SER A 143 -16.12 22.09 -0.09
C SER A 143 -17.03 21.00 -0.68
N ILE A 144 -17.18 19.83 -0.04
CA ILE A 144 -17.91 18.69 -0.60
C ILE A 144 -19.27 18.55 0.11
N PRO A 145 -20.40 18.80 -0.58
CA PRO A 145 -21.72 18.61 0.02
C PRO A 145 -21.97 17.12 0.31
N LYS A 146 -22.54 16.82 1.49
CA LYS A 146 -23.03 15.47 1.89
C LYS A 146 -21.95 14.38 1.98
N MET A 147 -20.88 14.65 2.72
CA MET A 147 -19.91 13.62 3.09
C MET A 147 -20.47 12.69 4.16
N SER A 148 -20.07 11.42 4.14
CA SER A 148 -20.29 10.52 5.27
C SER A 148 -19.48 10.95 6.50
N PRO A 149 -19.81 10.47 7.71
CA PRO A 149 -18.97 10.67 8.89
C PRO A 149 -17.51 10.23 8.63
N ILE A 150 -16.53 10.97 9.17
CA ILE A 150 -15.08 10.74 8.92
C ILE A 150 -14.63 9.29 9.19
N ASN A 151 -15.25 8.60 10.15
CA ASN A 151 -14.92 7.20 10.49
C ASN A 151 -15.30 6.20 9.39
N GLU A 152 -16.17 6.60 8.46
CA GLU A 152 -16.58 5.79 7.31
C GLU A 152 -15.68 6.02 6.08
N TRP A 153 -14.77 7.00 6.12
CA TRP A 153 -13.92 7.30 4.98
C TRP A 153 -12.89 6.20 4.77
N ARG A 154 -12.54 5.94 3.52
CA ARG A 154 -11.59 4.88 3.14
C ARG A 154 -10.50 5.43 2.23
N LEU A 155 -9.26 5.18 2.63
CA LEU A 155 -8.06 5.55 1.91
C LEU A 155 -7.59 4.36 1.06
N SER A 156 -7.25 4.62 -0.19
CA SER A 156 -6.61 3.66 -1.09
C SER A 156 -5.54 4.38 -1.90
N VAL A 157 -4.34 3.81 -2.00
CA VAL A 157 -3.23 4.42 -2.72
C VAL A 157 -2.73 3.48 -3.81
N GLY A 158 -2.41 4.04 -4.98
CA GLY A 158 -1.88 3.29 -6.11
C GLY A 158 -0.89 4.09 -6.95
N SER A 159 -0.50 3.53 -8.09
CA SER A 159 0.51 4.14 -8.97
C SER A 159 0.12 5.47 -9.59
N ILE A 160 -1.17 5.78 -9.62
CA ILE A 160 -1.72 6.98 -10.25
C ILE A 160 -2.14 8.06 -9.23
N GLY A 161 -2.06 7.78 -7.93
CA GLY A 161 -2.37 8.75 -6.89
C GLY A 161 -3.08 8.16 -5.67
N ILE A 162 -3.59 9.07 -4.85
CA ILE A 162 -4.30 8.77 -3.60
C ILE A 162 -5.80 8.95 -3.83
N PHE A 163 -6.58 7.99 -3.35
CA PHE A 163 -8.03 7.96 -3.44
C PHE A 163 -8.64 7.95 -2.05
N VAL A 164 -9.58 8.87 -1.80
CA VAL A 164 -10.33 8.92 -0.55
C VAL A 164 -11.82 8.80 -0.86
N ASN A 165 -12.41 7.66 -0.49
CA ASN A 165 -13.85 7.48 -0.52
C ASN A 165 -14.46 8.18 0.70
N VAL A 166 -15.39 9.10 0.45
CA VAL A 166 -16.06 9.91 1.47
C VAL A 166 -17.58 9.70 1.46
N GLY A 167 -17.99 8.42 1.38
CA GLY A 167 -19.38 8.01 1.27
C GLY A 167 -19.76 7.79 -0.20
N THR A 168 -20.57 8.67 -0.77
CA THR A 168 -20.99 8.57 -2.18
C THR A 168 -20.05 9.29 -3.14
N ALA A 169 -19.04 9.99 -2.64
CA ALA A 169 -18.05 10.68 -3.44
C ALA A 169 -16.67 10.02 -3.30
N LEU A 170 -15.88 10.11 -4.38
CA LEU A 170 -14.49 9.68 -4.43
C LEU A 170 -13.62 10.91 -4.71
N ILE A 171 -12.72 11.23 -3.79
CA ILE A 171 -11.72 12.28 -3.98
C ILE A 171 -10.47 11.64 -4.55
N TYR A 172 -9.97 12.20 -5.65
CA TYR A 172 -8.72 11.81 -6.26
C TYR A 172 -7.69 12.91 -6.06
N LEU A 173 -6.52 12.54 -5.55
CA LEU A 173 -5.39 13.42 -5.37
C LEU A 173 -4.27 12.95 -6.32
N PRO A 174 -4.06 13.67 -7.43
CA PRO A 174 -2.99 13.37 -8.38
C PRO A 174 -1.64 13.64 -7.71
N GLU A 175 -0.88 12.56 -7.48
CA GLU A 175 0.41 12.48 -6.82
C GLU A 175 0.46 12.98 -5.35
N PRO A 176 1.09 12.23 -4.41
CA PRO A 176 1.60 12.87 -3.22
C PRO A 176 2.71 13.81 -3.66
N PHE A 177 2.54 15.10 -3.37
CA PHE A 177 3.64 16.07 -3.41
C PHE A 177 4.82 15.48 -2.62
N ILE A 178 5.81 14.95 -3.33
CA ILE A 178 7.19 14.97 -2.86
C ILE A 178 7.52 16.45 -2.94
N ASP A 179 7.29 17.17 -1.84
CA ASP A 179 7.83 18.52 -1.69
C ASP A 179 9.35 18.40 -1.89
N SER A 180 9.79 18.86 -3.05
CA SER A 180 11.04 19.59 -3.27
C SER A 180 12.20 19.25 -2.34
N GLU A 181 12.80 18.08 -2.50
CA GLU A 181 14.27 18.01 -2.42
C GLU A 181 14.84 17.71 -3.80
N ARG A 182 15.34 18.80 -4.39
CA ARG A 182 16.09 18.96 -5.65
C ARG A 182 15.26 19.15 -6.92
N ASP A 183 14.73 20.37 -7.07
CA ASP A 183 14.51 20.99 -8.39
C ASP A 183 15.79 21.00 -9.26
N ALA A 184 16.99 20.90 -8.66
CA ALA A 184 18.25 20.73 -9.38
C ALA A 184 18.33 19.41 -10.17
N ASP A 185 17.72 18.32 -9.67
CA ASP A 185 17.81 17.01 -10.34
C ASP A 185 16.80 16.88 -11.49
N LYS A 186 15.67 17.61 -11.43
CA LYS A 186 14.70 17.66 -12.54
C LYS A 186 15.27 18.38 -13.76
N GLU A 187 15.99 19.48 -13.58
CA GLU A 187 16.72 20.17 -14.67
C GLU A 187 17.86 19.31 -15.22
N ILE A 188 18.58 18.55 -14.39
CA ILE A 188 19.65 17.63 -14.84
C ILE A 188 19.07 16.44 -15.64
N LEU A 189 17.91 15.91 -15.25
CA LEU A 189 17.23 14.83 -15.99
C LEU A 189 16.58 15.34 -17.29
N LEU A 190 16.01 16.54 -17.29
CA LEU A 190 15.41 17.17 -18.47
C LEU A 190 16.48 17.66 -19.48
N SER A 191 17.63 18.15 -19.01
CA SER A 191 18.77 18.51 -19.87
C SER A 191 19.42 17.28 -20.50
N LYS A 192 19.61 16.18 -19.76
CA LYS A 192 20.08 14.90 -20.32
C LYS A 192 19.12 14.28 -21.33
N ALA A 193 17.82 14.48 -21.16
CA ALA A 193 16.81 14.03 -22.13
C ALA A 193 16.83 14.87 -23.43
N ARG A 194 17.19 16.17 -23.34
CA ARG A 194 17.36 17.05 -24.50
C ARG A 194 18.67 16.81 -25.27
N GLU A 195 19.68 16.21 -24.64
CA GLU A 195 20.96 15.88 -25.27
C GLU A 195 20.99 14.52 -25.99
N MET A 196 19.91 13.73 -25.93
CA MET A 196 19.84 12.49 -26.71
C MET A 196 19.57 12.83 -28.18
N PRO A 197 20.48 12.52 -29.12
CA PRO A 197 20.21 12.75 -30.54
C PRO A 197 19.04 11.87 -30.96
N GLU A 198 18.03 12.48 -31.57
CA GLU A 198 16.89 11.78 -32.18
C GLU A 198 17.43 10.66 -33.08
N ARG A 199 17.24 9.41 -32.65
CA ARG A 199 17.37 8.28 -33.57
C ARG A 199 16.20 8.40 -34.55
N THR A 200 16.50 8.98 -35.70
CA THR A 200 15.68 8.94 -36.89
C THR A 200 15.35 7.47 -37.19
N LEU A 201 14.11 7.08 -36.87
CA LEU A 201 13.49 5.92 -37.48
C LEU A 201 13.09 6.33 -38.90
N SER A 202 14.05 6.31 -39.83
CA SER A 202 13.75 6.33 -41.26
C SER A 202 13.41 4.91 -41.70
N GLY A 203 12.23 4.79 -42.30
CA GLY A 203 11.71 3.55 -42.85
C GLY A 203 12.54 3.01 -44.01
N GLY A 204 12.44 1.69 -44.20
CA GLY A 204 13.01 0.99 -45.34
C GLY A 204 12.36 -0.38 -45.48
N SER A 205 11.52 -0.50 -46.50
CA SER A 205 10.80 -1.68 -46.94
C SER A 205 11.70 -2.89 -47.25
N ALA A 206 11.07 -4.07 -47.22
CA ALA A 206 11.55 -5.37 -47.67
C ALA A 206 12.27 -5.36 -49.03
N THR A 207 13.34 -6.19 -49.15
CA THR A 207 13.63 -7.12 -50.28
C THR A 207 14.91 -7.94 -50.01
N SER A 208 14.78 -9.27 -50.15
CA SER A 208 15.71 -10.30 -50.71
C SER A 208 17.24 -10.14 -50.61
N TRP A 209 17.98 -11.19 -50.20
CA TRP A 209 18.51 -12.27 -51.05
C TRP A 209 19.39 -13.25 -50.24
N CYS A 210 19.42 -14.50 -50.70
CA CYS A 210 20.34 -15.57 -50.33
C CYS A 210 21.79 -15.34 -50.81
N GLU A 211 22.66 -16.29 -50.43
CA GLU A 211 24.01 -16.66 -50.95
C GLU A 211 25.18 -16.24 -50.05
N MET A 212 25.82 -17.21 -49.36
CA MET A 212 26.91 -18.11 -49.80
C MET A 212 28.22 -17.41 -50.18
N GLY A 213 29.30 -17.81 -49.50
CA GLY A 213 30.63 -17.96 -50.09
C GLY A 213 31.67 -16.88 -49.76
N LYS A 214 32.46 -17.10 -48.70
CA LYS A 214 33.84 -17.60 -48.76
C LYS A 214 34.42 -17.80 -47.37
#